data_AF-A0A543IDA1-F1
#
_entry.id   AF-A0A543IDA1-F1
#
_cell.length_a   1.000
_cell.length_b   1.000
_cell.length_c   1.000
_cell.angle_alpha   90.00
_cell.angle_beta   90.00
_cell.angle_gamma   90.00
#
_symmetry.space_group_name_H-M   'P 1'
#
loop_
_entity.id
_entity.type
_entity.pdbx_description
1 polymer ?
#
loop_
_entity_poly.entity_id
_entity_poly.type
_entity_poly.pdbx_seq_one_letter_code
_entity_poly.pdbx_strand_id
1 'polypeptide(L)'
;MDFSTVRIREENILALRSFLLEGPEAWLPLQDQMQKDDETAAGYMSLLFGAFNVAVYRKFSPTYTVGQIVRFVADLRSRLGKDANLVHPLVAEDLIRRALSAPPPKDGGPDEVLPVLQAQVLILMDLVDEADFDRAGLEQFIDDTVTFTEKWLATRRAESTEVTDQVSPQPTPSRID
;
A
#
# COMPACT_ATOMS: atom_id res chain seq x y z
N MET A 1 1.58 10.20 -10.71
CA MET A 1 1.45 10.86 -9.39
C MET A 1 2.77 11.58 -9.13
N ASP A 2 2.72 12.85 -8.75
CA ASP A 2 3.92 13.59 -8.33
C ASP A 2 4.20 13.28 -6.85
N PHE A 3 5.29 12.56 -6.58
CA PHE A 3 5.67 12.16 -5.23
C PHE A 3 6.48 13.24 -4.49
N SER A 4 6.88 14.32 -5.18
CA SER A 4 7.74 15.37 -4.61
C SER A 4 7.04 16.15 -3.50
N THR A 5 5.73 16.29 -3.59
CA THR A 5 4.87 17.03 -2.64
C THR A 5 4.26 16.15 -1.57
N VAL A 6 4.09 14.84 -1.81
CA VAL A 6 3.46 13.93 -0.84
C VAL A 6 4.24 13.94 0.48
N ARG A 7 3.56 14.17 1.61
CA ARG A 7 4.14 14.10 2.96
C ARG A 7 3.23 13.27 3.87
N ILE A 8 3.84 12.54 4.78
CA ILE A 8 3.10 11.90 5.88
C ILE A 8 2.96 12.96 6.96
N ARG A 9 1.73 13.24 7.36
CA ARG A 9 1.39 14.22 8.38
C ARG A 9 0.72 13.52 9.58
N GLU A 10 0.68 14.20 10.71
CA GLU A 10 0.07 13.66 11.94
C GLU A 10 -1.39 13.27 11.72
N GLU A 11 -2.16 14.06 10.96
CA GLU A 11 -3.55 13.72 10.63
C GLU A 11 -3.68 12.41 9.85
N ASN A 12 -2.72 12.09 8.99
CA ASN A 12 -2.72 10.84 8.22
C ASN A 12 -2.46 9.64 9.13
N ILE A 13 -1.55 9.80 10.11
CA ILE A 13 -1.20 8.77 11.09
C ILE A 13 -2.38 8.52 12.03
N LEU A 14 -3.05 9.58 12.49
CA LEU A 14 -4.26 9.48 13.31
C LEU A 14 -5.37 8.75 12.55
N ALA A 15 -5.58 9.07 11.27
CA ALA A 15 -6.57 8.39 10.45
C ALA A 15 -6.25 6.90 10.25
N LEU A 16 -4.98 6.55 9.98
CA LEU A 16 -4.56 5.16 9.89
C LEU A 16 -4.79 4.44 11.23
N ARG A 17 -4.43 5.06 12.36
CA ARG A 17 -4.63 4.46 13.69
C ARG A 17 -6.10 4.15 13.95
N SER A 18 -7.00 5.11 13.70
CA SER A 18 -8.44 4.90 13.84
C SER A 18 -8.95 3.80 12.92
N PHE A 19 -8.52 3.79 11.66
CA PHE A 19 -8.89 2.75 10.70
C PHE A 19 -8.45 1.34 11.16
N LEU A 20 -7.23 1.19 11.67
CA LEU A 20 -6.71 -0.10 12.13
C LEU A 20 -7.36 -0.59 13.43
N LEU A 21 -7.78 0.33 14.31
CA LEU A 21 -8.36 0.01 15.61
C LEU A 21 -9.86 -0.25 15.55
N GLU A 22 -10.58 0.55 14.76
CA GLU A 22 -12.05 0.59 14.72
C GLU A 22 -12.61 0.05 13.40
N GLY A 23 -11.76 -0.23 12.42
CA GLY A 23 -12.11 -0.76 11.12
C GLY A 23 -12.56 0.29 10.10
N PRO A 24 -13.04 -0.14 8.93
CA PRO A 24 -13.36 0.74 7.81
C PRO A 24 -14.42 1.81 8.10
N GLU A 25 -15.29 1.62 9.08
CA GLU A 25 -16.32 2.61 9.43
C GLU A 25 -15.73 3.88 10.04
N ALA A 26 -14.58 3.78 10.72
CA ALA A 26 -13.86 4.93 11.27
C ALA A 26 -13.29 5.88 10.21
N TRP A 27 -13.26 5.44 8.94
CA TRP A 27 -12.91 6.31 7.81
C TRP A 27 -13.96 7.40 7.55
N LEU A 28 -15.25 7.07 7.70
CA LEU A 28 -16.36 7.96 7.32
C LEU A 28 -16.26 9.38 7.93
N PRO A 29 -16.04 9.56 9.25
CA PRO A 29 -15.92 10.89 9.84
C PRO A 29 -14.63 11.63 9.45
N LEU A 30 -13.61 10.91 8.96
CA LEU A 30 -12.30 11.47 8.60
C LEU A 30 -12.18 11.79 7.11
N GLN A 31 -13.13 11.32 6.30
CA GLN A 31 -13.07 11.41 4.85
C GLN A 31 -12.86 12.84 4.36
N ASP A 32 -13.66 13.81 4.82
CA ASP A 32 -13.56 15.22 4.39
C ASP A 32 -12.19 15.82 4.74
N GLN A 33 -11.64 15.47 5.90
CA GLN A 33 -10.32 15.95 6.33
C GLN A 33 -9.19 15.34 5.50
N MET A 34 -9.29 14.04 5.19
CA MET A 34 -8.28 13.31 4.43
C MET A 34 -8.35 13.59 2.94
N GLN A 35 -9.51 14.01 2.43
CA GLN A 35 -9.74 14.35 1.02
C GLN A 35 -9.78 15.88 0.79
N LYS A 36 -9.37 16.69 1.77
CA LYS A 36 -9.37 18.16 1.66
C LYS A 36 -8.47 18.67 0.54
N ASP A 37 -7.39 17.96 0.24
CA ASP A 37 -6.44 18.23 -0.83
C ASP A 37 -5.73 16.94 -1.28
N ASP A 38 -5.17 16.97 -2.49
CA ASP A 38 -4.49 15.82 -3.09
C ASP A 38 -3.26 15.36 -2.29
N GLU A 39 -2.55 16.27 -1.61
CA GLU A 39 -1.34 15.96 -0.85
C GLU A 39 -1.68 15.13 0.40
N THR A 40 -2.71 15.53 1.12
CA THR A 40 -3.23 14.86 2.31
C THR A 40 -3.78 13.49 1.93
N ALA A 41 -4.59 13.43 0.86
CA ALA A 41 -5.14 12.17 0.35
C ALA A 41 -4.01 11.21 -0.07
N ALA A 42 -3.02 11.70 -0.81
CA ALA A 42 -1.87 10.90 -1.22
C ALA A 42 -1.02 10.43 -0.03
N GLY A 43 -0.86 11.26 1.01
CA GLY A 43 -0.18 10.91 2.24
C GLY A 43 -0.87 9.77 2.99
N TYR A 44 -2.19 9.83 3.13
CA TYR A 44 -2.99 8.76 3.74
C TYR A 44 -2.96 7.47 2.90
N MET A 45 -3.13 7.56 1.59
CA MET A 45 -3.06 6.40 0.70
C MET A 45 -1.67 5.73 0.73
N SER A 46 -0.60 6.52 0.87
CA SER A 46 0.76 6.00 1.03
C SER A 46 0.94 5.25 2.35
N LEU A 47 0.28 5.69 3.42
CA LEU A 47 0.26 4.97 4.70
C LEU A 47 -0.51 3.65 4.61
N LEU A 48 -1.68 3.62 3.96
CA LEU A 48 -2.41 2.36 3.73
C LEU A 48 -1.58 1.36 2.92
N PHE A 49 -0.88 1.83 1.89
CA PHE A 49 0.06 1.01 1.14
C PHE A 49 1.20 0.49 2.03
N GLY A 50 1.78 1.35 2.88
CA GLY A 50 2.82 0.95 3.81
C GLY A 50 2.36 -0.10 4.82
N ALA A 51 1.20 0.12 5.44
CA ALA A 51 0.61 -0.80 6.41
C ALA A 51 0.41 -2.17 5.80
N PHE A 52 -0.12 -2.23 4.57
CA PHE A 52 -0.24 -3.47 3.81
C PHE A 52 1.11 -4.17 3.62
N ASN A 53 2.14 -3.45 3.17
CA ASN A 53 3.46 -4.04 2.93
C ASN A 53 4.09 -4.56 4.23
N VAL A 54 4.00 -3.80 5.32
CA VAL A 54 4.52 -4.20 6.64
C VAL A 54 3.77 -5.42 7.17
N ALA A 55 2.44 -5.44 7.08
CA ALA A 55 1.62 -6.57 7.50
C ALA A 55 1.95 -7.85 6.71
N VAL A 56 2.02 -7.74 5.38
CA VAL A 56 2.40 -8.85 4.51
C VAL A 56 3.81 -9.34 4.83
N TYR A 57 4.78 -8.44 4.98
CA TYR A 57 6.14 -8.83 5.32
C TYR A 57 6.19 -9.55 6.66
N ARG A 58 5.53 -9.05 7.70
CA ARG A 58 5.45 -9.71 9.02
C ARG A 58 4.82 -11.10 8.94
N LYS A 59 3.77 -11.27 8.13
CA LYS A 59 3.08 -12.55 7.96
C LYS A 59 3.92 -13.62 7.25
N PHE A 60 4.66 -13.23 6.23
CA PHE A 60 5.33 -14.15 5.30
C PHE A 60 6.86 -14.22 5.47
N SER A 61 7.43 -13.42 6.38
CA SER A 61 8.85 -13.45 6.75
C SER A 61 9.20 -14.64 7.66
N PRO A 62 10.45 -15.15 7.63
CA PRO A 62 11.54 -14.77 6.72
C PRO A 62 11.48 -15.48 5.37
N THR A 63 10.63 -16.50 5.24
CA THR A 63 10.54 -17.34 4.05
C THR A 63 9.08 -17.61 3.73
N TYR A 64 8.75 -17.48 2.45
CA TYR A 64 7.44 -17.83 1.92
C TYR A 64 7.59 -18.79 0.73
N THR A 65 6.49 -19.46 0.44
CA THR A 65 6.28 -20.20 -0.79
C THR A 65 5.09 -19.59 -1.52
N VAL A 66 5.09 -19.68 -2.85
CA VAL A 66 3.93 -19.28 -3.65
C VAL A 66 2.66 -20.02 -3.19
N GLY A 67 2.78 -21.30 -2.79
CA GLY A 67 1.66 -22.07 -2.27
C GLY A 67 1.07 -21.51 -0.97
N GLN A 68 1.87 -20.87 -0.11
CA GLN A 68 1.36 -20.19 1.09
C GLN A 68 0.55 -18.93 0.73
N ILE A 69 0.98 -18.17 -0.28
CA ILE A 69 0.24 -16.99 -0.75
C ILE A 69 -1.12 -17.42 -1.32
N VAL A 70 -1.13 -18.44 -2.19
CA VAL A 70 -2.37 -19.00 -2.77
C VAL A 70 -3.31 -19.49 -1.67
N ARG A 71 -2.78 -20.21 -0.69
CA ARG A 71 -3.58 -20.71 0.45
C ARG A 71 -4.15 -19.58 1.29
N PHE A 72 -3.35 -18.57 1.60
CA PHE A 72 -3.82 -17.40 2.33
C PHE A 72 -5.00 -16.71 1.63
N VAL A 73 -4.89 -16.47 0.32
CA VAL A 73 -5.97 -15.85 -0.46
C VAL A 73 -7.22 -16.73 -0.52
N ALA A 74 -7.05 -18.05 -0.64
CA ALA A 74 -8.16 -18.99 -0.59
C ALA A 74 -8.87 -18.95 0.77
N ASP A 75 -8.10 -19.00 1.86
CA ASP A 75 -8.62 -18.98 3.23
C ASP A 75 -9.33 -17.66 3.54
N LEU A 76 -8.78 -16.52 3.11
CA LEU A 76 -9.41 -15.19 3.21
C LEU A 76 -10.77 -15.18 2.50
N ARG A 77 -10.80 -15.62 1.24
CA ARG A 77 -12.05 -15.70 0.46
C ARG A 77 -13.06 -16.64 1.12
N SER A 78 -12.61 -17.74 1.72
CA SER A 78 -13.48 -18.64 2.48
C SER A 78 -14.07 -17.96 3.73
N ARG A 79 -13.29 -17.17 4.47
CA ARG A 79 -13.78 -16.39 5.62
C ARG A 79 -14.80 -15.33 5.22
N LEU A 80 -14.62 -14.68 4.08
CA LEU A 80 -15.53 -13.65 3.56
C LEU A 80 -16.89 -14.21 3.12
N GLY A 81 -17.00 -15.51 2.84
CA GLY A 81 -18.27 -16.16 2.52
C GLY A 81 -18.99 -15.51 1.32
N LYS A 82 -20.12 -14.84 1.58
CA LYS A 82 -20.91 -14.16 0.53
C LYS A 82 -20.15 -13.01 -0.13
N ASP A 83 -19.21 -12.42 0.58
CA ASP A 83 -18.42 -11.28 0.13
C ASP A 83 -17.10 -11.70 -0.53
N ALA A 84 -16.88 -13.00 -0.78
CA ALA A 84 -15.68 -13.51 -1.43
C ALA A 84 -15.40 -12.87 -2.80
N ASN A 85 -16.44 -12.39 -3.50
CA ASN A 85 -16.29 -11.74 -4.81
C ASN A 85 -15.66 -10.35 -4.72
N LEU A 86 -15.57 -9.75 -3.54
CA LEU A 86 -14.89 -8.47 -3.32
C LEU A 86 -13.36 -8.59 -3.39
N VAL A 87 -12.83 -9.81 -3.27
CA VAL A 87 -11.38 -10.08 -3.31
C VAL A 87 -11.06 -10.94 -4.52
N HIS A 88 -10.75 -10.33 -5.68
CA HIS A 88 -10.34 -11.10 -6.84
C HIS A 88 -9.03 -11.87 -6.54
N PRO A 89 -8.98 -13.20 -6.71
CA PRO A 89 -7.87 -14.01 -6.19
C PRO A 89 -6.53 -13.63 -6.84
N LEU A 90 -6.49 -13.41 -8.15
CA LEU A 90 -5.26 -13.03 -8.84
C LEU A 90 -4.78 -11.62 -8.45
N VAL A 91 -5.71 -10.71 -8.12
CA VAL A 91 -5.35 -9.35 -7.67
C VAL A 91 -4.76 -9.42 -6.27
N ALA A 92 -5.40 -10.18 -5.38
CA ALA A 92 -4.92 -10.41 -4.02
C ALA A 92 -3.55 -11.08 -4.00
N GLU A 93 -3.35 -12.14 -4.80
CA GLU A 93 -2.05 -12.78 -4.94
C GLU A 93 -0.99 -11.83 -5.47
N ASP A 94 -1.29 -11.07 -6.52
CA ASP A 94 -0.35 -10.12 -7.11
C ASP A 94 0.07 -9.02 -6.13
N LEU A 95 -0.88 -8.47 -5.36
CA LEU A 95 -0.60 -7.50 -4.31
C LEU A 95 0.40 -8.04 -3.27
N ILE A 96 0.14 -9.26 -2.75
CA ILE A 96 1.02 -9.90 -1.77
C ILE A 96 2.40 -10.20 -2.37
N ARG A 97 2.44 -10.69 -3.61
CA ARG A 97 3.70 -10.98 -4.33
C ARG A 97 4.53 -9.72 -4.53
N ARG A 98 3.92 -8.61 -4.94
CA ARG A 98 4.60 -7.32 -5.09
C ARG A 98 5.23 -6.85 -3.78
N ALA A 99 4.50 -6.95 -2.66
CA ALA A 99 5.03 -6.62 -1.34
C ALA A 99 6.23 -7.50 -0.94
N LEU A 100 6.25 -8.76 -1.38
CA LEU A 100 7.33 -9.72 -1.12
C LEU A 100 8.42 -9.74 -2.20
N SER A 101 8.35 -8.85 -3.20
CA SER A 101 9.20 -8.87 -4.40
C SER A 101 9.25 -10.25 -5.10
N ALA A 102 8.14 -10.98 -5.05
CA ALA A 102 7.97 -12.27 -5.71
C ALA A 102 7.60 -12.10 -7.19
N PRO A 103 7.85 -13.12 -8.05
CA PRO A 103 7.34 -13.11 -9.42
C PRO A 103 5.81 -12.96 -9.45
N PRO A 104 5.27 -12.13 -10.36
CA PRO A 104 3.84 -11.94 -10.50
C PRO A 104 3.14 -13.25 -10.91
N PRO A 105 1.81 -13.38 -10.71
CA PRO A 105 1.03 -14.47 -11.26
C PRO A 105 1.18 -14.55 -12.79
N LYS A 106 1.11 -15.77 -13.36
CA LYS A 106 1.19 -15.97 -14.81
C LYS A 106 0.01 -15.35 -15.56
N ASP A 107 -1.17 -15.46 -14.94
CA ASP A 107 -2.40 -14.89 -15.44
C ASP A 107 -2.64 -13.59 -14.66
N GLY A 108 -2.72 -12.47 -15.36
CA GLY A 108 -2.97 -11.17 -14.72
C GLY A 108 -4.37 -11.11 -14.09
N GLY A 109 -4.50 -10.36 -13.00
CA GLY A 109 -5.81 -9.90 -12.52
C GLY A 109 -6.27 -8.64 -13.26
N PRO A 110 -7.53 -8.20 -13.05
CA PRO A 110 -7.96 -6.87 -13.48
C PRO A 110 -7.04 -5.78 -12.88
N ASP A 111 -6.64 -4.82 -13.70
CA ASP A 111 -5.78 -3.68 -13.31
C ASP A 111 -6.62 -2.44 -12.93
N GLU A 112 -7.89 -2.65 -12.62
CA GLU A 112 -8.82 -1.60 -12.21
C GLU A 112 -8.52 -1.14 -10.78
N VAL A 113 -8.47 0.18 -10.58
CA VAL A 113 -8.07 0.81 -9.31
C VAL A 113 -8.95 0.37 -8.13
N LEU A 114 -10.27 0.29 -8.33
CA LEU A 114 -11.22 -0.03 -7.26
C LEU A 114 -11.06 -1.47 -6.73
N PRO A 115 -11.06 -2.53 -7.57
CA PRO A 115 -10.76 -3.90 -7.12
C PRO A 115 -9.42 -4.05 -6.40
N VAL A 116 -8.38 -3.35 -6.88
CA VAL A 116 -7.04 -3.39 -6.26
C VAL A 116 -7.08 -2.79 -4.85
N LEU A 117 -7.65 -1.60 -4.70
CA LEU A 117 -7.76 -0.94 -3.39
C LEU A 117 -8.61 -1.77 -2.41
N GLN A 118 -9.74 -2.30 -2.89
CA GLN A 118 -10.63 -3.10 -2.07
C GLN A 118 -9.95 -4.39 -1.58
N ALA A 119 -9.24 -5.11 -2.46
CA ALA A 119 -8.46 -6.27 -2.07
C ALA A 119 -7.36 -5.91 -1.07
N GLN A 120 -6.63 -4.82 -1.29
CA GLN A 120 -5.58 -4.35 -0.38
C GLN A 120 -6.13 -4.08 1.03
N VAL A 121 -7.26 -3.39 1.14
CA VAL A 121 -7.91 -3.09 2.42
C VAL A 121 -8.38 -4.37 3.11
N LEU A 122 -9.07 -5.26 2.42
CA LEU A 122 -9.59 -6.50 3.04
C LEU A 122 -8.46 -7.44 3.50
N ILE A 123 -7.37 -7.53 2.75
CA ILE A 123 -6.18 -8.29 3.18
C ILE A 123 -5.52 -7.62 4.38
N LEU A 124 -5.37 -6.29 4.37
CA LEU A 124 -4.77 -5.57 5.51
C LEU A 124 -5.57 -5.81 6.79
N MET A 125 -6.91 -5.68 6.73
CA MET A 125 -7.78 -5.94 7.89
C MET A 125 -7.62 -7.36 8.41
N ASP A 126 -7.67 -8.36 7.52
CA ASP A 126 -7.51 -9.77 7.90
C ASP A 126 -6.15 -10.06 8.55
N LEU A 127 -5.06 -9.45 8.06
CA LEU A 127 -3.72 -9.60 8.63
C LEU A 127 -3.57 -8.90 9.99
N VAL A 128 -4.24 -7.76 10.17
CA VAL A 128 -4.23 -7.00 11.43
C VAL A 128 -5.07 -7.73 12.48
N ASP A 129 -6.24 -8.22 12.10
CA ASP A 129 -7.10 -9.05 12.95
C ASP A 129 -6.38 -10.34 13.37
N GLU A 130 -5.68 -11.01 12.45
CA GLU A 130 -4.90 -12.21 12.78
C GLU A 130 -3.69 -11.92 13.68
N ALA A 131 -3.08 -10.73 13.56
CA ALA A 131 -1.95 -10.35 14.39
C ALA A 131 -2.33 -10.08 15.85
N ASP A 132 -3.62 -9.84 16.14
CA ASP A 132 -4.19 -9.64 17.47
C ASP A 132 -3.34 -8.70 18.34
N PHE A 133 -3.08 -7.50 17.80
CA PHE A 133 -2.19 -6.54 18.46
C PHE A 133 -2.74 -6.08 19.81
N ASP A 134 -1.90 -6.13 20.84
CA ASP A 134 -2.12 -5.27 22.00
C ASP A 134 -1.82 -3.80 21.65
N ARG A 135 -2.11 -2.89 22.60
CA ARG A 135 -1.88 -1.46 22.41
C ARG A 135 -0.44 -1.14 21.99
N ALA A 136 0.56 -1.77 22.61
CA ALA A 136 1.95 -1.47 22.32
C ALA A 136 2.38 -2.03 20.95
N GLY A 137 1.88 -3.22 20.61
CA GLY A 137 2.10 -3.87 19.32
C GLY A 137 1.50 -3.08 18.16
N LEU A 138 0.31 -2.49 18.35
CA LEU A 138 -0.32 -1.64 17.34
C LEU A 138 0.48 -0.35 17.11
N GLU A 139 0.93 0.33 18.17
CA GLU A 139 1.76 1.53 18.03
C GLU A 139 3.08 1.21 17.33
N GLN A 140 3.74 0.09 17.69
CA GLN A 140 4.96 -0.34 16.99
C GLN A 140 4.68 -0.69 15.52
N PHE A 141 3.52 -1.27 15.19
CA PHE A 141 3.12 -1.51 13.81
C PHE A 141 2.93 -0.21 13.02
N ILE A 142 2.35 0.81 13.64
CA ILE A 142 2.18 2.14 13.04
C ILE A 142 3.55 2.80 12.82
N ASP A 143 4.45 2.74 13.79
CA ASP A 143 5.81 3.29 13.67
C ASP A 143 6.60 2.62 12.53
N ASP A 144 6.52 1.28 12.43
CA ASP A 144 7.12 0.52 11.34
C ASP A 144 6.51 0.90 9.99
N THR A 145 5.20 1.12 9.95
CA THR A 145 4.47 1.56 8.76
C THR A 145 4.93 2.94 8.30
N VAL A 146 5.00 3.92 9.21
CA VAL A 146 5.50 5.27 8.91
C VAL A 146 6.92 5.19 8.37
N THR A 147 7.81 4.46 9.07
CA THR A 147 9.20 4.28 8.66
C THR A 147 9.33 3.65 7.27
N PHE A 148 8.53 2.62 6.99
CA PHE A 148 8.50 1.98 5.67
C PHE A 148 8.03 2.96 4.60
N THR A 149 6.90 3.65 4.81
CA THR A 149 6.31 4.56 3.83
C THR A 149 7.21 5.75 3.54
N GLU A 150 7.87 6.32 4.55
CA GLU A 150 8.83 7.42 4.35
C GLU A 150 10.00 6.99 3.47
N LYS A 151 10.58 5.81 3.71
CA LYS A 151 11.65 5.24 2.87
C LYS A 151 11.17 5.00 1.45
N TRP A 152 9.99 4.41 1.29
CA TRP A 152 9.39 4.16 -0.01
C TRP A 152 9.16 5.47 -0.79
N LEU A 153 8.59 6.50 -0.16
CA LEU A 153 8.38 7.81 -0.76
C LEU A 153 9.72 8.48 -1.13
N ALA A 154 10.75 8.36 -0.30
CA ALA A 154 12.08 8.90 -0.60
C ALA A 154 12.66 8.28 -1.89
N THR A 155 12.56 6.95 -2.05
CA THR A 155 12.97 6.26 -3.28
C THR A 155 12.19 6.75 -4.50
N ARG A 156 10.85 6.88 -4.40
CA ARG A 156 10.01 7.39 -5.50
C ARG A 156 10.35 8.81 -5.92
N ARG A 157 10.70 9.67 -4.97
CA ARG A 157 11.15 11.04 -5.26
C ARG A 157 12.49 11.05 -6.00
N ALA A 158 13.45 10.22 -5.57
CA ALA A 158 14.74 10.10 -6.24
C ALA A 158 14.60 9.62 -7.70
N GLU A 159 13.79 8.57 -7.93
CA GLU A 159 13.47 8.06 -9.26
C GLU A 159 12.86 9.15 -10.17
N SER A 160 12.00 10.02 -9.62
CA SER A 160 11.36 11.11 -10.36
C SER A 160 12.34 12.23 -10.75
N THR A 161 13.34 12.50 -9.90
CA THR A 161 14.40 13.48 -10.19
C THR A 161 15.35 13.00 -11.28
N GLU A 162 15.77 11.72 -11.23
CA GLU A 162 16.66 11.13 -12.24
C GLU A 162 16.06 11.14 -13.66
N VAL A 163 14.75 10.87 -13.78
CA VAL A 163 14.04 10.94 -15.06
C VAL A 163 13.98 12.37 -15.60
N THR A 164 13.88 13.37 -14.72
CA THR A 164 13.81 14.80 -15.13
C THR A 164 15.17 15.28 -15.65
N ASP A 165 16.28 14.85 -15.03
CA ASP A 165 17.63 15.22 -15.47
C ASP A 165 18.04 14.58 -16.82
N GLN A 166 17.53 13.38 -17.13
CA GLN A 166 17.79 12.71 -18.41
C GLN A 166 17.02 13.30 -19.61
N VAL A 167 15.98 14.11 -19.37
CA VAL A 167 15.16 14.75 -20.43
C VAL A 167 15.58 16.21 -20.68
N SER A 168 16.71 16.67 -20.15
CA SER A 168 17.27 17.97 -20.52
C SER A 168 17.78 17.98 -21.98
N PRO A 169 17.35 18.92 -22.85
CA PRO A 169 17.75 18.93 -24.24
C PRO A 169 19.25 19.25 -24.38
N GLN A 170 19.99 18.40 -25.11
CA GLN A 170 21.36 18.69 -25.52
C GLN A 170 21.40 20.04 -26.28
N PRO A 171 22.35 20.94 -25.98
CA PRO A 171 22.48 22.18 -26.73
C PRO A 171 22.83 21.86 -28.18
N THR A 172 22.01 22.35 -29.11
CA THR A 172 22.23 22.21 -30.55
C THR A 172 23.57 22.86 -30.92
N PRO A 173 24.47 22.22 -31.68
CA PRO A 173 25.73 22.83 -32.05
C PRO A 173 25.46 24.04 -32.95
N SER A 174 25.84 25.23 -32.49
CA SER A 174 25.77 26.46 -33.27
C SER A 174 26.57 26.30 -34.56
N ARG A 175 25.87 26.37 -35.69
CA ARG A 175 26.47 26.47 -37.02
C ARG A 175 27.11 27.86 -37.12
N ILE A 176 28.43 27.90 -37.22
CA ILE A 176 29.20 29.09 -37.54
C ILE A 176 29.07 29.31 -39.05
N ASP A 177 28.63 30.49 -39.45
CA ASP A 177 28.56 30.96 -40.85
C ASP A 177 29.95 31.22 -41.45
#